data_AF-A0A7R9HJU9-F1
#
_entry.id   AF-A0A7R9HJU9-F1
#
_cell.length_a   1.000
_cell.length_b   1.000
_cell.length_c   1.000
_cell.angle_alpha   90.00
_cell.angle_beta   90.00
_cell.angle_gamma   90.00
#
_symmetry.space_group_name_H-M   'P 1'
#
loop_
_entity.id
_entity.type
_entity.pdbx_description
1 polymer ?
#
loop_
_entity_poly.entity_id
_entity_poly.type
_entity_poly.pdbx_seq_one_letter_code
_entity_poly.pdbx_strand_id
1 'polypeptide(L)'
;AEIGWRAEVSPPDHPVSQYEFDVLIGADGKRNTLEGFKRKEFRGKLAIAITVNFINRRTKAEARVEEISGVAFIFNQKFFKDLLAETGIDLENIVYYKDETHYFVMTAKKPSLINKGVIIKVIA
;
A
#
# COMPACT_ATOMS: atom_id res chain seq x y z
N ALA A 1 22.04 32.92 27.01
CA ALA A 1 20.76 32.40 26.50
C ALA A 1 20.95 30.91 26.31
N GLU A 2 20.08 30.09 26.90
CA GLU A 2 20.11 28.64 26.70
C GLU A 2 19.58 28.36 25.29
N ILE A 3 20.27 27.53 24.52
CA ILE A 3 19.84 27.18 23.16
C ILE A 3 18.69 26.17 23.29
N GLY A 4 17.54 26.45 22.68
CA GLY A 4 16.39 25.55 22.67
C GLY A 4 16.58 24.30 21.81
N TRP A 5 15.58 23.43 21.79
CA TRP A 5 15.58 22.24 20.92
C TRP A 5 15.56 22.62 19.44
N ARG A 6 16.30 21.87 18.62
CA ARG A 6 16.41 22.06 17.17
C ARG A 6 16.40 20.70 16.46
N ALA A 7 16.19 20.72 15.14
CA ALA A 7 16.20 19.51 14.32
C ALA A 7 17.53 19.36 13.56
N GLU A 8 18.05 18.13 13.51
CA GLU A 8 19.05 17.75 12.52
C GLU A 8 18.37 17.59 11.15
N VAL A 9 18.86 18.28 10.14
CA VAL A 9 18.27 18.31 8.79
C VAL A 9 19.34 18.08 7.72
N SER A 10 18.89 17.62 6.55
CA SER A 10 19.74 17.45 5.37
C SER A 10 19.16 18.25 4.19
N PRO A 11 19.91 19.21 3.63
CA PRO A 11 21.30 19.55 3.97
C PRO A 11 21.44 20.34 5.31
N PRO A 12 22.58 20.26 6.02
CA PRO A 12 22.74 20.86 7.36
C PRO A 12 22.69 22.41 7.40
N ASP A 13 23.01 23.06 6.29
CA ASP A 13 23.01 24.52 6.13
C ASP A 13 21.63 25.08 5.76
N HIS A 14 20.59 24.23 5.68
CA HIS A 14 19.23 24.69 5.45
C HIS A 14 18.78 25.63 6.59
N PRO A 15 18.18 26.81 6.30
CA PRO A 15 17.83 27.81 7.32
C PRO A 15 16.99 27.30 8.49
N VAL A 16 16.19 26.25 8.27
CA VAL A 16 15.39 25.58 9.32
C VAL A 16 16.23 24.97 10.43
N SER A 17 17.53 24.68 10.22
CA SER A 17 18.42 24.15 11.26
C SER A 17 18.62 25.11 12.44
N GLN A 18 18.29 26.39 12.25
CA GLN A 18 18.32 27.42 13.29
C GLN A 18 16.98 27.61 14.00
N TYR A 19 15.92 26.91 13.57
CA TYR A 19 14.59 27.04 14.15
C TYR A 19 14.50 26.30 15.49
N GLU A 20 14.16 27.02 16.54
CA GLU A 20 13.94 26.49 17.89
C GLU A 20 12.45 26.20 18.12
N PHE A 21 12.16 25.06 18.75
CA PHE A 21 10.78 24.62 19.01
C PHE A 21 10.67 23.83 20.31
N ASP A 22 9.57 24.00 21.02
CA ASP A 22 9.27 23.20 22.22
C ASP A 22 8.43 21.95 21.92
N VAL A 23 7.85 21.88 20.71
CA VAL A 23 6.93 20.83 20.29
C VAL A 23 7.33 20.30 18.91
N LEU A 24 7.46 18.98 18.80
CA LEU A 24 7.72 18.27 17.55
C LEU A 24 6.59 17.28 17.27
N ILE A 25 5.99 17.34 16.08
CA ILE A 25 4.93 16.42 15.63
C ILE A 25 5.48 15.59 14.47
N GLY A 26 5.64 14.28 14.69
CA GLY A 26 6.02 13.32 13.65
C GLY A 26 4.79 12.86 12.86
N ALA A 27 4.66 13.32 11.61
CA ALA A 27 3.56 12.96 10.68
C ALA A 27 4.07 12.39 9.35
N ASP A 28 5.27 11.83 9.33
CA ASP A 28 5.99 11.29 8.18
C ASP A 28 5.70 9.80 7.89
N GLY A 29 4.58 9.29 8.43
CA GLY A 29 4.07 7.95 8.18
C GLY A 29 4.94 6.84 8.81
N LYS A 30 4.93 5.65 8.20
CA LYS A 30 5.66 4.47 8.72
C LYS A 30 7.16 4.69 8.87
N ARG A 31 7.73 5.61 8.08
CA ARG A 31 9.16 5.93 8.08
C ARG A 31 9.59 6.82 9.24
N ASN A 32 8.68 7.27 10.10
CA ASN A 32 9.03 7.99 11.31
C ASN A 32 10.20 7.32 12.03
N THR A 33 11.16 8.10 12.52
CA THR A 33 12.33 7.59 13.25
C THR A 33 12.53 8.32 14.56
N LEU A 34 11.51 9.01 15.09
CA LEU A 34 11.62 9.71 16.37
C LEU A 34 11.91 8.68 17.47
N GLU A 35 12.99 8.93 18.19
CA GLU A 35 13.43 8.07 19.28
C GLU A 35 12.47 8.15 20.48
N GLY A 36 12.53 7.16 21.37
CA GLY A 36 11.68 7.08 22.56
C GLY A 36 10.29 6.45 22.34
N PHE A 37 9.85 6.27 21.09
CA PHE A 37 8.57 5.63 20.77
C PHE A 37 8.72 4.11 20.56
N LYS A 38 8.29 3.31 21.55
CA LYS A 38 8.25 1.84 21.42
C LYS A 38 7.18 1.42 20.41
N ARG A 39 7.56 0.55 19.46
CA ARG A 39 6.64 -0.02 18.47
C ARG A 39 6.17 -1.40 18.88
N LYS A 40 4.89 -1.69 18.64
CA LYS A 40 4.34 -3.05 18.74
C LYS A 40 4.30 -3.66 17.35
N GLU A 41 5.05 -4.73 17.15
CA GLU A 41 5.00 -5.50 15.90
C GLU A 41 3.92 -6.57 15.98
N PHE A 42 3.06 -6.62 14.96
CA PHE A 42 2.07 -7.68 14.80
C PHE A 42 2.44 -8.49 13.57
N ARG A 43 2.83 -9.76 13.78
CA ARG A 43 3.16 -10.67 12.69
C ARG A 43 1.99 -11.59 12.40
N GLY A 44 1.28 -11.31 11.31
CA GLY A 44 0.21 -12.15 10.78
C GLY A 44 0.72 -13.25 9.83
N LYS A 45 -0.23 -13.90 9.13
CA LYS A 45 0.09 -14.73 7.96
C LYS A 45 0.70 -13.87 6.86
N LEU A 46 1.48 -14.49 5.97
CA LEU A 46 2.02 -13.80 4.81
C LEU A 46 0.88 -13.25 3.94
N ALA A 47 0.93 -11.95 3.68
CA ALA A 47 0.01 -11.27 2.77
C ALA A 47 0.82 -10.34 1.85
N ILE A 48 0.56 -10.41 0.55
CA ILE A 48 1.21 -9.58 -0.46
C ILE A 48 0.12 -8.78 -1.16
N ALA A 49 0.07 -7.47 -0.88
CA ALA A 49 -0.85 -6.55 -1.53
C ALA A 49 -0.21 -5.98 -2.80
N ILE A 50 -0.99 -5.88 -3.87
CA ILE A 50 -0.64 -5.21 -5.12
C ILE A 50 -1.64 -4.08 -5.33
N THR A 51 -1.13 -2.88 -5.63
CA THR A 51 -1.94 -1.74 -6.07
C THR A 51 -1.63 -1.45 -7.53
N VAL A 52 -2.65 -1.05 -8.30
CA VAL A 52 -2.49 -0.62 -9.69
C VAL A 52 -3.44 0.53 -9.98
N ASN A 53 -2.96 1.49 -10.77
CA ASN A 53 -3.72 2.64 -11.22
C ASN A 53 -3.76 2.62 -12.76
N PHE A 54 -4.94 2.50 -13.35
CA PHE A 54 -5.13 2.71 -14.79
C PHE A 54 -5.71 4.10 -15.06
N ILE A 55 -5.44 4.62 -16.25
CA ILE A 55 -5.98 5.90 -16.71
C ILE A 55 -7.51 5.81 -16.77
N ASN A 56 -8.20 6.72 -16.10
CA ASN A 56 -9.65 6.91 -16.24
C ASN A 56 -9.92 8.00 -17.28
N ARG A 57 -10.43 7.63 -18.46
CA ARG A 57 -10.75 8.61 -19.52
C ARG A 57 -12.12 9.26 -19.34
N ARG A 58 -12.85 8.92 -18.27
CA ARG A 58 -14.16 9.46 -17.90
C ARG A 58 -15.20 9.31 -19.01
N THR A 59 -15.09 8.26 -19.82
CA THR A 59 -16.11 7.93 -20.83
C THR A 59 -17.39 7.45 -20.18
N LYS A 60 -18.52 7.56 -20.89
CA LYS A 60 -19.81 7.01 -20.41
C LYS A 60 -19.73 5.50 -20.13
N ALA A 61 -18.89 4.77 -20.85
CA ALA A 61 -18.69 3.34 -20.64
C ALA A 61 -17.98 3.08 -19.30
N GLU A 62 -16.85 3.75 -19.04
CA GLU A 62 -16.13 3.67 -17.77
C GLU A 62 -17.02 4.09 -16.59
N ALA A 63 -17.83 5.15 -16.76
CA ALA A 63 -18.73 5.64 -15.72
C ALA A 63 -19.79 4.61 -15.27
N ARG A 64 -20.22 3.70 -16.15
CA ARG A 64 -21.22 2.66 -15.83
C ARG A 64 -20.67 1.45 -15.08
N VAL A 65 -19.35 1.23 -15.07
CA VAL A 65 -18.75 0.08 -14.39
C VAL A 65 -18.87 0.26 -12.88
N GLU A 66 -19.49 -0.67 -12.16
CA GLU A 66 -19.63 -0.55 -10.71
C GLU A 66 -18.30 -0.73 -9.98
N GLU A 67 -18.15 -0.03 -8.86
CA GLU A 67 -17.02 -0.22 -7.94
C GLU A 67 -17.13 -1.55 -7.20
N ILE A 68 -15.99 -2.04 -6.71
CA ILE A 68 -15.93 -3.22 -5.84
C ILE A 68 -15.48 -2.72 -4.48
N SER A 69 -16.41 -2.51 -3.55
CA SER A 69 -16.17 -1.90 -2.23
C SER A 69 -15.37 -2.76 -1.24
N GLY A 70 -14.97 -3.98 -1.63
CA GLY A 70 -14.23 -4.92 -0.81
C GLY A 70 -14.84 -6.31 -0.86
N VAL A 71 -14.56 -7.03 -1.94
CA VAL A 71 -14.97 -8.43 -2.04
C VAL A 71 -13.81 -9.30 -1.57
N ALA A 72 -14.03 -10.00 -0.45
CA ALA A 72 -13.09 -11.00 0.05
C ALA A 72 -13.52 -12.41 -0.35
N PHE A 73 -12.54 -13.32 -0.46
CA PHE A 73 -12.74 -14.71 -0.85
C PHE A 73 -13.84 -15.40 -0.06
N ILE A 74 -13.91 -15.13 1.24
CA ILE A 74 -14.88 -15.74 2.16
C ILE A 74 -16.33 -15.43 1.73
N PHE A 75 -16.58 -14.26 1.12
CA PHE A 75 -17.93 -13.82 0.75
C PHE A 75 -18.31 -14.13 -0.69
N ASN A 76 -17.34 -14.28 -1.61
CA ASN A 76 -17.62 -14.55 -3.02
C ASN A 76 -16.71 -15.63 -3.61
N GLN A 77 -16.75 -16.83 -3.02
CA GLN A 77 -15.87 -17.93 -3.41
C GLN A 77 -16.01 -18.33 -4.88
N LYS A 78 -17.23 -18.25 -5.45
CA LYS A 78 -17.46 -18.59 -6.86
C LYS A 78 -16.64 -17.67 -7.77
N PHE A 79 -16.73 -16.35 -7.56
CA PHE A 79 -15.96 -15.37 -8.33
C PHE A 79 -14.45 -15.67 -8.31
N PHE A 80 -13.87 -15.92 -7.13
CA PHE A 80 -12.43 -16.17 -7.04
C PHE A 80 -12.00 -17.54 -7.61
N LYS A 81 -12.85 -18.56 -7.48
CA LYS A 81 -12.60 -19.87 -8.10
C LYS A 81 -12.65 -19.77 -9.63
N ASP A 82 -13.62 -19.04 -10.17
CA ASP A 82 -13.75 -18.79 -11.61
C ASP A 82 -12.54 -17.98 -12.12
N LEU A 83 -12.16 -16.90 -11.40
CA LEU A 83 -10.97 -16.10 -11.71
C LEU A 83 -9.70 -16.98 -11.76
N LEU A 84 -9.51 -17.86 -10.76
CA LEU A 84 -8.38 -18.78 -10.72
C LEU A 84 -8.42 -19.76 -11.89
N ALA A 85 -9.58 -20.33 -12.19
CA ALA A 85 -9.74 -21.30 -13.28
C ALA A 85 -9.45 -20.67 -14.65
N GLU A 86 -9.91 -19.44 -14.88
CA GLU A 86 -9.78 -18.76 -16.17
C GLU A 86 -8.40 -18.12 -16.35
N THR A 87 -7.85 -17.50 -15.30
CA THR A 87 -6.64 -16.68 -15.41
C THR A 87 -5.42 -17.31 -14.74
N GLY A 88 -5.57 -18.30 -13.86
CA GLY A 88 -4.49 -18.80 -13.02
C GLY A 88 -4.05 -17.84 -11.90
N ILE A 89 -4.84 -16.79 -11.62
CA ILE A 89 -4.57 -15.81 -10.57
C ILE A 89 -5.36 -16.17 -9.31
N ASP A 90 -4.67 -16.37 -8.19
CA ASP A 90 -5.26 -16.71 -6.90
C ASP A 90 -5.19 -15.52 -5.94
N LEU A 91 -6.36 -14.94 -5.62
CA LEU A 91 -6.52 -13.77 -4.77
C LEU A 91 -7.30 -14.09 -3.50
N GLU A 92 -6.96 -13.40 -2.41
CA GLU A 92 -7.73 -13.43 -1.16
C GLU A 92 -8.80 -12.34 -1.13
N ASN A 93 -8.55 -11.19 -1.75
CA ASN A 93 -9.49 -10.09 -1.90
C ASN A 93 -9.13 -9.24 -3.12
N ILE A 94 -10.11 -8.46 -3.58
CA ILE A 94 -9.93 -7.39 -4.56
C ILE A 94 -10.88 -6.24 -4.25
N VAL A 95 -10.39 -5.02 -4.46
CA VAL A 95 -11.11 -3.76 -4.34
C VAL A 95 -10.89 -2.98 -5.61
N TYR A 96 -11.92 -2.29 -6.08
CA TYR A 96 -11.86 -1.39 -7.21
C TYR A 96 -12.56 -0.09 -6.84
N TYR A 97 -11.83 1.01 -6.90
CA TYR A 97 -12.35 2.37 -6.79
C TYR A 97 -12.17 3.10 -8.11
N LYS A 98 -13.18 3.90 -8.44
CA LYS A 98 -13.19 4.74 -9.63
C LYS A 98 -13.12 6.20 -9.20
N ASP A 99 -11.92 6.75 -9.29
CA ASP A 99 -11.64 8.13 -8.93
C ASP A 99 -10.91 8.83 -10.10
N GLU A 100 -9.88 9.64 -9.84
CA GLU A 100 -8.97 10.18 -10.85
C GLU A 100 -8.33 9.08 -11.72
N THR A 101 -8.15 7.88 -11.15
CA THR A 101 -7.70 6.66 -11.82
C THR A 101 -8.70 5.52 -11.60
N HIS A 102 -8.61 4.48 -12.43
CA HIS A 102 -9.16 3.18 -12.06
C HIS A 102 -8.17 2.50 -11.12
N TYR A 103 -8.42 2.62 -9.81
CA TYR A 103 -7.55 2.10 -8.77
C TYR A 103 -8.00 0.71 -8.35
N PHE A 104 -7.08 -0.25 -8.37
CA PHE A 104 -7.30 -1.58 -7.80
C PHE A 104 -6.30 -1.84 -6.69
N VAL A 105 -6.77 -2.51 -5.64
CA VAL A 105 -5.91 -3.17 -4.66
C VAL A 105 -6.37 -4.60 -4.48
N MET A 106 -5.41 -5.51 -4.41
CA MET A 106 -5.67 -6.94 -4.25
C MET A 106 -4.61 -7.61 -3.40
N THR A 107 -5.01 -8.61 -2.62
CA THR A 107 -4.07 -9.49 -1.91
C THR A 107 -3.91 -10.78 -2.70
N ALA A 108 -2.72 -11.00 -3.25
CA ALA A 108 -2.40 -12.19 -4.03
C ALA A 108 -1.68 -13.25 -3.19
N LYS A 109 -1.99 -14.53 -3.43
CA LYS A 109 -1.27 -15.61 -2.76
C LYS A 109 0.11 -15.79 -3.39
N LYS A 110 1.14 -15.94 -2.54
CA LYS A 110 2.54 -16.12 -2.98
C LYS A 110 2.73 -17.22 -4.05
N PRO A 111 2.10 -18.42 -3.97
CA PRO A 111 2.21 -19.43 -5.02
C PRO A 111 1.73 -18.93 -6.39
N SER A 112 0.63 -18.17 -6.44
CA SER A 112 0.13 -17.61 -7.70
C SER A 112 1.13 -16.62 -8.31
N LEU A 113 1.72 -15.74 -7.49
CA LEU A 113 2.75 -14.80 -7.95
C LEU A 113 3.99 -15.49 -8.51
N ILE A 114 4.43 -16.59 -7.90
CA ILE A 114 5.55 -17.39 -8.40
C ILE A 114 5.17 -18.10 -9.71
N ASN A 115 4.02 -18.75 -9.76
CA ASN A 115 3.56 -19.48 -10.95
C ASN A 115 3.35 -18.55 -12.16
N LYS A 116 3.01 -17.28 -11.89
CA LYS A 116 2.90 -16.22 -12.90
C LYS A 116 4.20 -15.50 -13.22
N GLY A 117 5.32 -15.86 -12.57
CA GLY A 117 6.63 -15.26 -12.81
C GLY A 117 6.76 -13.82 -12.28
N VAL A 118 5.80 -13.33 -11.48
CA VAL A 118 5.89 -12.01 -10.84
C VAL A 118 7.00 -12.00 -9.79
N ILE A 119 7.12 -13.09 -9.04
CA ILE A 119 8.25 -13.33 -8.13
C ILE A 119 9.16 -14.36 -8.78
N ILE A 120 10.37 -13.93 -9.13
CA ILE A 120 11.42 -14.82 -9.62
C ILE A 120 12.02 -15.56 -8.42
N LYS A 121 12.03 -16.89 -8.45
CA LYS A 121 12.79 -17.69 -7.48
C LYS A 121 14.28 -17.49 -7.77
N VAL A 122 14.97 -16.72 -6.93
CA VAL A 122 16.42 -16.76 -6.87
C VAL A 122 16.77 -18.02 -6.07
N ILE A 123 17.23 -19.06 -6.77
CA ILE A 123 17.91 -20.18 -6.12
C ILE A 123 19.30 -19.64 -5.78
N ALA A 124 19.53 -19.34 -4.51
CA ALA A 124 20.86 -19.11 -3.97
C ALA A 124 21.42 -20.44 -3.47
#